data_AF-A0A7Y0PQA9-F1
#
_entry.id   AF-A0A7Y0PQA9-F1
#
_cell.length_a   1.000
_cell.length_b   1.000
_cell.length_c   1.000
_cell.angle_alpha   90.00
_cell.angle_beta   90.00
_cell.angle_gamma   90.00
#
_symmetry.space_group_name_H-M   'P 1'
#
loop_
_entity.id
_entity.type
_entity.pdbx_description
1 polymer ?
#
loop_
_entity_poly.entity_id
_entity_poly.type
_entity_poly.pdbx_seq_one_letter_code
_entity_poly.pdbx_strand_id
1 'polypeptide(L)'
;MSVMSDATRIRMVARTAIVELDALVDDGLFGPGVDALIGHAEALAAAPFARGQRDPLAHLCGLRDVLAVTTGRTAQRLVLTLDDLIARH
;
A
#
# COMPACT_ATOMS: atom_id res chain seq x y z
N MET A 1 11.10 -18.52 5.43
CA MET A 1 9.85 -17.89 5.94
C MET A 1 8.91 -17.78 4.74
N SER A 2 7.66 -18.22 4.89
CA SER A 2 6.82 -18.68 3.76
C SER A 2 6.35 -17.54 2.85
N VAL A 3 6.61 -17.64 1.54
CA VAL A 3 6.15 -16.70 0.49
C VAL A 3 4.61 -16.50 0.51
N MET A 4 3.86 -17.49 1.00
CA MET A 4 2.41 -17.37 1.25
C MET A 4 2.06 -16.32 2.32
N SER A 5 2.94 -16.08 3.28
CA SER A 5 2.76 -15.06 4.33
C SER A 5 2.82 -13.66 3.74
N ASP A 6 3.78 -13.40 2.86
CA ASP A 6 4.05 -12.04 2.38
C ASP A 6 3.03 -11.60 1.32
N ALA A 7 2.63 -12.49 0.41
CA ALA A 7 1.53 -12.20 -0.52
C ALA A 7 0.21 -11.88 0.22
N THR A 8 -0.06 -12.57 1.34
CA THR A 8 -1.23 -12.30 2.17
C THR A 8 -1.10 -10.94 2.86
N ARG A 9 0.07 -10.61 3.41
CA ARG A 9 0.32 -9.31 4.06
C ARG A 9 0.25 -8.15 3.07
N ILE A 10 0.79 -8.31 1.86
CA ILE A 10 0.68 -7.32 0.78
C ILE A 10 -0.78 -7.00 0.48
N ARG A 11 -1.62 -8.02 0.30
CA ARG A 11 -3.05 -7.80 0.07
C ARG A 11 -3.75 -7.15 1.25
N MET A 12 -3.37 -7.53 2.48
CA MET A 12 -3.95 -6.92 3.67
C MET A 12 -3.59 -5.43 3.74
N VAL A 13 -2.33 -5.04 3.56
CA VAL A 13 -1.96 -3.61 3.61
C VAL A 13 -2.64 -2.80 2.51
N ALA A 14 -2.74 -3.35 1.30
CA ALA A 14 -3.46 -2.73 0.19
C ALA A 14 -4.94 -2.54 0.50
N ARG A 15 -5.60 -3.57 1.03
CA ARG A 15 -7.01 -3.51 1.42
C ARG A 15 -7.24 -2.52 2.56
N THR A 16 -6.37 -2.49 3.55
CA THR A 16 -6.45 -1.52 4.65
C THR A 16 -6.30 -0.10 4.12
N ALA A 17 -5.37 0.17 3.21
CA ALA A 17 -5.23 1.50 2.61
C ALA A 17 -6.51 1.97 1.89
N ILE A 18 -7.22 1.08 1.19
CA ILE A 18 -8.51 1.39 0.55
C ILE A 18 -9.62 1.61 1.58
N VAL A 19 -9.73 0.73 2.59
CA VAL A 19 -10.77 0.84 3.63
C VAL A 19 -10.63 2.11 4.45
N GLU A 20 -9.38 2.50 4.75
CA GLU A 20 -9.06 3.68 5.54
C GLU A 20 -8.97 4.96 4.70
N LEU A 21 -9.41 4.93 3.44
CA LEU A 21 -9.25 6.07 2.52
C LEU A 21 -9.89 7.36 3.06
N ASP A 22 -11.08 7.27 3.65
CA ASP A 22 -11.75 8.44 4.23
C ASP A 22 -10.92 9.05 5.37
N ALA A 23 -10.36 8.21 6.25
CA ALA A 23 -9.49 8.68 7.32
C ALA A 23 -8.18 9.27 6.77
N LEU A 24 -7.63 8.72 5.68
CA LEU A 24 -6.46 9.26 5.01
C LEU A 24 -6.75 10.62 4.35
N VAL A 25 -7.94 10.81 3.80
CA VAL A 25 -8.41 12.09 3.26
C VAL A 25 -8.55 13.12 4.37
N ASP A 26 -9.14 12.74 5.51
CA ASP A 26 -9.21 13.59 6.70
C ASP A 26 -7.81 13.95 7.26
N ASP A 27 -6.85 13.02 7.14
CA ASP A 27 -5.44 13.20 7.50
C ASP A 27 -4.64 14.01 6.45
N GLY A 28 -5.29 14.50 5.39
CA GLY A 28 -4.70 15.41 4.40
C GLY A 28 -4.21 14.74 3.11
N LEU A 29 -4.67 13.54 2.76
CA LEU A 29 -4.51 12.97 1.43
C LEU A 29 -5.52 13.62 0.47
N PHE A 30 -5.09 14.18 -0.66
CA PHE A 30 -5.99 14.86 -1.59
C PHE A 30 -5.63 14.65 -3.07
N GLY A 31 -6.67 14.76 -3.91
CA GLY A 31 -6.59 14.81 -5.36
C GLY A 31 -5.70 13.71 -5.95
N PRO A 32 -4.56 14.05 -6.58
CA PRO A 32 -3.66 13.07 -7.21
C PRO A 32 -3.13 11.98 -6.26
N GLY A 33 -3.01 12.27 -4.96
CA GLY A 33 -2.55 11.29 -3.97
C GLY A 33 -3.57 10.18 -3.74
N VAL A 34 -4.86 10.50 -3.79
CA VAL A 34 -5.96 9.52 -3.66
C VAL A 34 -5.95 8.57 -4.85
N ASP A 35 -5.86 9.10 -6.06
CA ASP A 35 -5.82 8.29 -7.29
C ASP A 35 -4.59 7.37 -7.32
N ALA A 36 -3.43 7.88 -6.91
CA ALA A 36 -2.20 7.10 -6.80
C ALA A 36 -2.31 6.00 -5.74
N LEU A 37 -2.89 6.30 -4.58
CA LEU A 37 -3.13 5.30 -3.52
C LEU A 37 -4.02 4.16 -4.03
N ILE A 38 -5.15 4.49 -4.65
CA ILE A 38 -6.08 3.50 -5.21
C ILE A 38 -5.36 2.66 -6.27
N GLY A 39 -4.66 3.29 -7.22
CA GLY A 39 -3.96 2.58 -8.28
C GLY A 39 -2.90 1.61 -7.76
N HIS A 40 -2.13 2.00 -6.74
CA HIS A 40 -1.15 1.11 -6.12
C HIS A 40 -1.80 0.01 -5.28
N ALA A 41 -2.83 0.33 -4.51
CA ALA A 41 -3.53 -0.64 -3.68
C ALA A 41 -4.27 -1.69 -4.53
N GLU A 42 -4.92 -1.30 -5.62
CA GLU A 42 -5.56 -2.23 -6.56
C GLU A 42 -4.54 -3.16 -7.22
N ALA A 43 -3.38 -2.62 -7.64
CA ALA A 43 -2.31 -3.42 -8.23
C ALA A 43 -1.78 -4.48 -7.24
N LEU A 44 -1.62 -4.12 -5.97
CA LEU A 44 -1.20 -5.03 -4.90
C LEU A 44 -2.30 -6.04 -4.51
N ALA A 45 -3.58 -5.63 -4.54
CA ALA A 45 -4.71 -6.51 -4.25
C ALA A 45 -4.91 -7.59 -5.35
N ALA A 46 -4.60 -7.24 -6.60
CA ALA A 46 -4.64 -8.15 -7.74
C ALA A 46 -3.50 -9.19 -7.76
N ALA A 47 -2.47 -9.04 -6.92
CA ALA A 47 -1.37 -9.99 -6.80
C ALA A 47 -1.85 -11.28 -6.09
N PRO A 48 -1.39 -12.47 -6.53
CA PRO A 48 -0.01 -12.84 -6.83
C PRO A 48 0.14 -13.44 -8.25
N PHE A 49 -0.84 -13.32 -9.16
CA PHE A 49 -1.04 -14.32 -10.24
C PHE A 49 -1.42 -13.80 -11.64
N ALA A 50 -1.25 -12.53 -12.01
CA ALA A 50 -1.18 -12.27 -13.45
C ALA A 50 0.23 -12.64 -13.93
N ARG A 51 0.36 -13.56 -14.90
CA ARG A 51 1.62 -14.08 -15.46
C ARG A 51 2.60 -13.02 -16.01
N GLY A 52 2.29 -11.72 -15.90
CA GLY A 52 3.17 -10.59 -16.24
C GLY A 52 3.11 -9.43 -15.23
N GLN A 53 2.73 -9.67 -13.97
CA GLN A 53 2.48 -8.59 -12.99
C GLN A 53 3.79 -7.96 -12.48
N ARG A 54 4.04 -6.76 -13.03
CA ARG A 54 4.58 -5.54 -12.39
C ARG A 54 5.05 -5.75 -10.95
N ASP A 55 6.37 -5.63 -10.80
CA ASP A 55 7.12 -5.62 -9.55
C ASP A 55 6.32 -5.12 -8.33
N PRO A 56 5.91 -6.02 -7.41
CA PRO A 56 5.20 -5.66 -6.18
C PRO A 56 5.97 -4.64 -5.35
N LEU A 57 7.30 -4.68 -5.39
CA LEU A 57 8.15 -3.74 -4.67
C LEU A 57 7.93 -2.31 -5.16
N ALA A 58 7.84 -2.10 -6.47
CA ALA A 58 7.57 -0.78 -7.05
C ALA A 58 6.21 -0.21 -6.57
N HIS A 59 5.19 -1.06 -6.44
CA HIS A 59 3.88 -0.66 -5.94
C HIS A 59 3.85 -0.45 -4.42
N LEU A 60 4.62 -1.22 -3.64
CA LEU A 60 4.82 -0.98 -2.22
C LEU A 60 5.53 0.35 -1.96
N CYS A 61 6.60 0.64 -2.71
CA CYS A 61 7.31 1.91 -2.65
C CYS A 61 6.42 3.09 -3.06
N GLY A 62 5.67 2.97 -4.16
CA GLY A 62 4.72 4.01 -4.58
C GLY A 62 3.64 4.29 -3.54
N LEU A 63 3.08 3.24 -2.92
CA LEU A 63 2.09 3.40 -1.84
C LEU A 63 2.70 4.07 -0.61
N ARG A 64 3.95 3.72 -0.24
CA ARG A 64 4.69 4.35 0.84
C ARG A 64 4.92 5.83 0.58
N ASP A 65 5.36 6.20 -0.63
CA ASP A 65 5.66 7.60 -0.98
C ASP A 65 4.40 8.47 -0.94
N VAL A 66 3.26 7.93 -1.39
CA VAL A 66 1.95 8.60 -1.28
C VAL A 66 1.54 8.82 0.17
N LEU A 67 1.76 7.84 1.04
CA LEU A 67 1.39 7.96 2.46
C LEU A 67 2.40 8.77 3.28
N ALA A 68 3.65 8.88 2.84
CA ALA A 68 4.70 9.62 3.53
C ALA A 68 4.44 11.14 3.55
N VAL A 69 3.63 11.64 2.62
CA VAL A 69 3.21 13.05 2.57
C VAL A 69 1.91 13.31 3.34
N THR A 70 1.23 12.26 3.83
CA THR A 70 -0.02 12.37 4.59
C THR A 70 0.27 12.48 6.09
N THR A 71 -0.40 13.42 6.75
CA THR A 71 -0.20 13.68 8.18
C THR A 71 -1.26 12.99 9.01
N GLY A 72 -0.92 11.86 9.65
CA GLY A 72 -1.87 11.25 10.57
C GLY A 72 -1.50 9.87 11.05
N ARG A 73 -2.21 9.40 12.08
CA ARG A 73 -1.90 8.12 12.74
C ARG A 73 -2.17 6.93 11.82
N THR A 74 -3.15 7.05 10.93
CA THR A 74 -3.49 6.00 9.96
C THR A 74 -2.38 5.87 8.92
N ALA A 75 -1.96 6.99 8.32
CA ALA A 75 -0.84 7.02 7.37
C ALA A 75 0.45 6.48 8.01
N GLN A 76 0.81 6.93 9.22
CA GLN A 76 2.01 6.47 9.93
C GLN A 76 2.02 4.96 10.18
N ARG A 77 0.88 4.38 10.57
CA ARG A 77 0.77 2.93 10.80
C ARG A 77 0.93 2.13 9.51
N LEU A 78 0.36 2.61 8.42
CA LEU A 78 0.49 1.98 7.11
C LEU A 78 1.93 2.07 6.60
N VAL A 79 2.59 3.22 6.72
CA VAL A 79 4.01 3.41 6.35
C VAL A 79 4.92 2.43 7.09
N LEU A 80 4.75 2.26 8.41
CA LEU A 80 5.55 1.29 9.18
C LEU A 80 5.36 -0.16 8.69
N THR A 81 4.14 -0.51 8.31
CA THR A 81 3.82 -1.84 7.76
C THR A 81 4.45 -2.02 6.38
N LEU A 82 4.43 -0.96 5.55
CA LEU A 82 5.05 -0.96 4.23
C LEU A 82 6.58 -1.05 4.32
N ASP A 83 7.22 -0.32 5.25
CA ASP A 83 8.66 -0.37 5.46
C ASP A 83 9.13 -1.79 5.86
N ASP A 84 8.39 -2.48 6.73
CA ASP A 84 8.69 -3.88 7.08
C ASP A 84 8.53 -4.82 5.88
N LEU A 85 7.51 -4.63 5.05
CA LEU A 85 7.29 -5.45 3.86
C LEU A 85 8.34 -5.19 2.78
N ILE A 86 8.70 -3.93 2.55
CA ILE A 86 9.74 -3.52 1.59
C ILE A 86 11.09 -4.09 2.00
N ALA A 87 11.45 -4.04 3.29
CA ALA A 87 12.72 -4.57 3.79
C ALA A 87 12.86 -6.10 3.67
N ARG A 88 11.74 -6.81 3.47
CA ARG A 88 11.71 -8.28 3.33
C ARG A 88 11.69 -8.75 1.87
N HIS A 89 11.51 -7.84 0.92
CA HIS A 89 11.48 -8.08 -0.52
C HIS A 89 12.83 -7.80 -1.16
#